data_AF-A0A7V4KQL8-F1
#
_entry.id   AF-A0A7V4KQL8-F1
#
_cell.length_a   1.000
_cell.length_b   1.000
_cell.length_c   1.000
_cell.angle_alpha   90.00
_cell.angle_beta   90.00
_cell.angle_gamma   90.00
#
_symmetry.space_group_name_H-M   'P 1'
#
loop_
_entity.id
_entity.type
_entity.pdbx_description
1 polymer ?
#
loop_
_entity_poly.entity_id
_entity_poly.type
_entity_poly.pdbx_seq_one_letter_code
_entity_poly.pdbx_strand_id
1 'polypeptide(L)'
;MSDGAWAFVALGSNLGDRAAHLAAARDALAALPGTTLVAATAVEETAPLGGLEQPPYLNQMVLLRTTLGPHDLLRHLQAVEAARGRTRRERWASRTLDLDIVRYGELALDDDRLTLPHPGLATRDFWRRELEALAPHAR
;
A
#
# COMPACT_ATOMS: atom_id res chain seq x y z
N MET A 1 18.13 2.44 20.55
CA MET A 1 17.64 2.80 19.20
C MET A 1 16.86 1.59 18.74
N SER A 2 15.53 1.66 18.68
CA SER A 2 14.74 0.53 18.19
C SER A 2 15.02 0.36 16.71
N ASP A 3 15.48 -0.83 16.31
CA ASP A 3 15.56 -1.17 14.90
C ASP A 3 14.16 -1.09 14.28
N GLY A 4 14.00 -0.20 13.29
CA GLY A 4 12.73 -0.06 12.57
C GLY A 4 12.35 -1.37 11.86
N ALA A 5 11.05 -1.64 11.75
CA ALA A 5 10.52 -2.83 11.10
C ALA A 5 10.29 -2.61 9.60
N TRP A 6 10.28 -3.72 8.87
CA TRP A 6 9.95 -3.74 7.45
C TRP A 6 8.43 -3.70 7.23
N ALA A 7 7.94 -2.78 6.41
CA ALA A 7 6.54 -2.73 6.02
C ALA A 7 6.42 -2.76 4.49
N PHE A 8 5.59 -3.67 3.98
CA PHE A 8 5.27 -3.77 2.57
C PHE A 8 3.90 -3.12 2.36
N VAL A 9 3.86 -2.04 1.61
CA VAL A 9 2.64 -1.25 1.38
C VAL A 9 2.28 -1.30 -0.09
N ALA A 10 1.08 -1.78 -0.41
CA ALA A 10 0.53 -1.75 -1.76
C ALA A 10 -0.12 -0.39 -2.02
N LEU A 11 0.12 0.14 -3.22
CA LEU A 11 -0.45 1.38 -3.73
C LEU A 11 -1.32 1.02 -4.95
N GLY A 12 -2.50 1.62 -5.04
CA GLY A 12 -3.42 1.42 -6.16
C GLY A 12 -4.13 2.71 -6.56
N SER A 13 -4.33 2.95 -7.86
CA SER A 13 -5.10 4.08 -8.37
C SER A 13 -5.79 3.74 -9.69
N ASN A 14 -7.08 4.06 -9.81
CA ASN A 14 -7.83 3.89 -11.07
C ASN A 14 -8.62 5.14 -11.51
N LEU A 15 -8.50 6.27 -10.82
CA LEU A 15 -9.14 7.54 -11.19
C LEU A 15 -8.13 8.66 -11.35
N GLY A 16 -8.43 9.59 -12.26
CA GLY A 16 -7.63 10.80 -12.47
C GLY A 16 -6.24 10.49 -13.02
N ASP A 17 -5.26 11.29 -12.61
CA ASP A 17 -3.85 11.06 -12.95
C ASP A 17 -3.25 9.98 -12.03
N ARG A 18 -3.52 8.73 -12.41
CA ARG A 18 -3.13 7.53 -11.64
C ARG A 18 -1.64 7.49 -11.33
N ALA A 19 -0.80 7.88 -12.30
CA ALA A 19 0.65 7.89 -12.13
C ALA A 19 1.10 8.98 -11.14
N ALA A 20 0.52 10.19 -11.22
CA ALA A 20 0.79 11.25 -10.25
C ALA A 20 0.29 10.89 -8.84
N HIS A 21 -0.80 10.14 -8.71
CA HIS A 21 -1.25 9.62 -7.42
C HIS A 21 -0.25 8.65 -6.80
N LEU A 22 0.27 7.69 -7.57
CA LEU A 22 1.30 6.77 -7.09
C LEU A 22 2.61 7.49 -6.74
N ALA A 23 3.05 8.43 -7.58
CA ALA A 23 4.27 9.20 -7.32
C ALA A 23 4.19 9.96 -6.00
N ALA A 24 3.08 10.66 -5.78
CA ALA A 24 2.90 11.41 -4.56
C ALA A 24 2.70 10.56 -3.31
N ALA A 25 2.13 9.37 -3.46
CA ALA A 25 2.09 8.42 -2.36
C ALA A 25 3.51 8.06 -1.93
N ARG A 26 4.42 7.77 -2.87
CA ARG A 26 5.84 7.50 -2.55
C ARG A 26 6.49 8.69 -1.85
N ASP A 27 6.30 9.91 -2.37
CA ASP A 27 6.86 11.12 -1.76
C ASP A 27 6.36 11.33 -0.34
N ALA A 28 5.05 11.13 -0.10
CA ALA A 28 4.45 11.26 1.21
C ALA A 28 4.94 10.19 2.20
N LEU A 29 5.08 8.93 1.75
CA LEU A 29 5.60 7.83 2.56
C LEU A 29 7.08 8.03 2.93
N ALA A 30 7.89 8.55 2.01
CA ALA A 30 9.29 8.88 2.25
C ALA A 30 9.45 10.05 3.25
N ALA A 31 8.44 10.92 3.36
CA ALA A 31 8.44 12.05 4.29
C ALA A 31 7.89 11.72 5.69
N LEU A 32 7.43 10.49 5.93
CA LEU A 32 6.89 10.10 7.24
C LEU A 32 7.98 10.07 8.33
N PRO A 33 7.64 10.45 9.58
CA PRO A 33 8.59 10.42 10.67
C PRO A 33 9.11 9.00 10.92
N GLY A 34 10.42 8.88 11.13
CA GLY A 34 11.07 7.60 11.42
C GLY A 34 10.88 6.54 10.34
N THR A 35 10.61 6.96 9.09
CA THR A 35 10.31 6.06 7.97
C THR A 35 11.25 6.35 6.82
N THR A 36 11.66 5.30 6.12
CA THR A 36 12.47 5.38 4.90
C THR A 36 11.84 4.49 3.85
N LEU A 37 11.57 5.05 2.67
CA LEU A 37 11.22 4.27 1.49
C LEU A 37 12.49 3.66 0.93
N VAL A 38 12.60 2.34 1.00
CA VAL A 38 13.82 1.59 0.65
C VAL A 38 13.79 1.12 -0.80
N ALA A 39 12.65 0.64 -1.27
CA ALA A 39 12.48 0.16 -2.63
C ALA A 39 11.02 0.25 -3.08
N ALA A 40 10.81 0.20 -4.39
CA ALA A 40 9.49 0.12 -5.00
C ALA A 40 9.54 -0.84 -6.21
N THR A 41 8.45 -1.57 -6.44
CA THR A 41 8.31 -2.39 -7.65
C THR A 41 8.09 -1.53 -8.89
N ALA A 42 8.15 -2.13 -10.08
CA ALA A 42 7.63 -1.48 -11.27
C ALA A 42 6.11 -1.25 -11.14
N VAL A 43 5.61 -0.20 -11.77
CA VAL A 43 4.16 0.04 -11.83
C VAL A 43 3.54 -0.97 -12.80
N GLU A 44 2.52 -1.69 -12.36
CA GLU A 44 1.77 -2.67 -13.16
C GLU A 44 0.33 -2.18 -13.37
N GLU A 45 -0.17 -2.20 -14.61
CA GLU A 45 -1.58 -1.97 -14.89
C GLU A 45 -2.37 -3.29 -14.81
N THR A 46 -3.42 -3.34 -13.99
CA THR A 46 -4.27 -4.53 -13.83
C THR A 46 -5.74 -4.22 -14.08
N ALA A 47 -6.49 -5.23 -14.51
CA ALA A 47 -7.95 -5.15 -14.53
C ALA A 47 -8.51 -4.92 -13.11
N PRO A 48 -9.66 -4.24 -12.97
CA PRO A 48 -10.33 -4.09 -11.69
C PRO A 48 -10.77 -5.45 -11.13
N LEU A 49 -10.68 -5.62 -9.82
CA LEU A 49 -11.17 -6.81 -9.14
C LEU A 49 -12.70 -6.73 -8.93
N GLY A 50 -13.38 -7.87 -8.94
CA GLY A 50 -14.80 -7.95 -8.55
C GLY A 50 -15.81 -7.75 -9.68
N GLY A 51 -15.37 -7.70 -10.94
CA GLY A 51 -16.26 -7.74 -12.11
C GLY A 51 -17.12 -6.49 -12.33
N LEU A 52 -16.85 -5.41 -11.60
CA LEU A 52 -17.47 -4.11 -11.84
C LEU A 52 -16.84 -3.44 -13.07
N GLU A 53 -17.65 -2.78 -13.89
CA GLU A 53 -17.16 -1.98 -15.01
C GLU A 53 -16.46 -0.71 -14.45
N GLN A 54 -15.14 -0.78 -14.39
CA GLN A 54 -14.27 0.27 -13.85
C GLN A 54 -13.02 0.42 -14.71
N PRO A 55 -12.40 1.61 -14.73
CA PRO A 55 -11.09 1.77 -15.34
C PRO A 55 -10.05 0.83 -14.70
N PRO A 56 -9.02 0.42 -15.45
CA PRO A 56 -7.93 -0.39 -14.91
C PRO A 56 -7.16 0.36 -13.82
N TYR A 57 -6.56 -0.39 -12.91
CA TYR A 57 -5.74 0.13 -11.82
C TYR A 57 -4.28 0.20 -12.26
N LEU A 58 -3.58 1.27 -11.91
CA LEU A 58 -2.13 1.22 -11.74
C LEU A 58 -1.85 0.76 -10.31
N ASN A 59 -1.02 -0.27 -10.16
CA ASN A 59 -0.58 -0.83 -8.89
C ASN A 59 0.93 -0.76 -8.75
N GLN A 60 1.38 -0.66 -7.52
CA GLN A 60 2.80 -0.74 -7.14
C GLN A 60 2.90 -1.16 -5.69
N MET A 61 3.96 -1.85 -5.30
CA MET A 61 4.29 -2.08 -3.90
C MET A 61 5.57 -1.34 -3.53
N VAL A 62 5.61 -0.81 -2.32
CA VAL A 62 6.80 -0.19 -1.74
C VAL A 62 7.23 -0.92 -0.48
N LEU A 63 8.54 -0.95 -0.28
CA LEU A 63 9.18 -1.43 0.94
C LEU A 63 9.60 -0.22 1.78
N LEU A 64 9.10 -0.18 3.02
CA LEU A 64 9.46 0.84 4.01
C LEU A 64 10.25 0.19 5.14
N ARG A 65 11.24 0.91 5.68
CA ARG A 65 11.78 0.67 7.02
C ARG A 65 11.24 1.75 7.94
N THR A 66 10.52 1.39 8.99
CA THR A 66 9.83 2.37 9.84
C THR A 66 9.89 2.04 11.32
N THR A 67 9.97 3.07 12.18
CA THR A 67 9.82 2.93 13.63
C THR A 67 8.38 3.11 14.11
N LEU A 68 7.46 3.45 13.22
CA LEU A 68 6.03 3.62 13.54
C LEU A 68 5.38 2.26 13.82
N GLY A 69 4.48 2.17 14.79
CA GLY A 69 3.66 0.95 14.92
C GLY A 69 2.74 0.74 13.70
N PRO A 70 2.25 -0.48 13.44
CA PRO A 70 1.40 -0.78 12.27
C PRO A 70 0.12 0.07 12.25
N HIS A 71 -0.51 0.33 13.41
CA HIS A 71 -1.67 1.22 13.49
C HIS A 71 -1.34 2.69 13.25
N ASP A 72 -0.14 3.14 13.60
CA ASP A 72 0.31 4.52 13.35
C ASP A 72 0.59 4.70 11.86
N LEU A 73 1.29 3.73 11.25
CA LEU A 73 1.48 3.68 9.81
C LEU A 73 0.14 3.69 9.08
N LEU A 74 -0.83 2.86 9.49
CA LEU A 74 -2.17 2.82 8.91
C LEU A 74 -2.86 4.20 8.93
N ARG A 75 -2.76 4.94 10.05
CA ARG A 75 -3.32 6.30 10.12
C ARG A 75 -2.65 7.25 9.14
N HIS A 76 -1.33 7.16 8.96
CA HIS A 76 -0.62 7.94 7.96
C HIS A 76 -1.04 7.59 6.53
N LEU A 77 -1.19 6.30 6.21
CA LEU A 77 -1.70 5.86 4.90
C LEU A 77 -3.07 6.48 4.61
N GLN A 78 -4.00 6.38 5.56
CA GLN A 78 -5.35 6.93 5.42
C GLN A 78 -5.34 8.46 5.24
N ALA A 79 -4.42 9.17 5.90
CA ALA A 79 -4.25 10.61 5.72
C ALA A 79 -3.75 10.96 4.30
N VAL A 80 -2.81 10.18 3.76
CA VAL A 80 -2.31 10.36 2.39
C VAL A 80 -3.42 10.12 1.36
N GLU A 81 -4.24 9.09 1.55
CA GLU A 81 -5.42 8.84 0.70
C GLU A 81 -6.42 9.99 0.73
N ALA A 82 -6.73 10.51 1.94
CA ALA A 82 -7.66 11.62 2.11
C ALA A 82 -7.14 12.89 1.43
N ALA A 83 -5.85 13.20 1.57
CA ALA A 83 -5.20 14.32 0.88
C ALA A 83 -5.22 14.18 -0.65
N ARG A 84 -5.38 12.96 -1.17
CA ARG A 84 -5.56 12.65 -2.60
C ARG A 84 -7.01 12.48 -3.02
N GLY A 85 -7.96 12.93 -2.20
CA GLY A 85 -9.37 13.01 -2.57
C GLY A 85 -10.10 11.67 -2.54
N ARG A 86 -9.57 10.66 -1.83
CA ARG A 86 -10.29 9.39 -1.65
C ARG A 86 -11.59 9.64 -0.89
N THR A 87 -12.73 9.42 -1.52
CA THR A 87 -14.06 9.42 -0.87
C THR A 87 -14.59 7.99 -0.73
N ARG A 88 -14.89 7.55 0.50
CA ARG A 88 -15.51 6.25 0.76
C ARG A 88 -17.02 6.34 0.48
N ARG A 89 -17.45 5.98 -0.74
CA ARG A 89 -18.88 5.96 -1.14
C ARG A 89 -19.45 4.55 -1.09
N GLU A 90 -18.91 3.64 -1.90
CA GLU A 90 -19.40 2.27 -2.05
C GLU A 90 -18.27 1.25 -1.90
N ARG A 91 -18.60 0.04 -1.46
CA ARG A 91 -17.66 -1.08 -1.41
C ARG A 91 -17.18 -1.37 -2.84
N TRP A 92 -15.87 -1.34 -3.02
CA TRP A 92 -15.18 -1.50 -4.31
C TRP A 92 -15.32 -0.36 -5.33
N ALA A 93 -15.83 0.81 -4.95
CA ALA A 93 -15.86 1.98 -5.83
C ALA A 93 -14.46 2.33 -6.39
N SER A 94 -14.43 2.95 -7.57
CA SER A 94 -13.20 3.52 -8.11
C SER A 94 -12.62 4.58 -7.16
N ARG A 95 -11.29 4.69 -7.10
CA ARG A 95 -10.57 5.52 -6.14
C ARG A 95 -9.35 6.18 -6.75
N THR A 96 -9.07 7.40 -6.28
CA THR A 96 -7.89 8.17 -6.66
C THR A 96 -6.61 7.56 -6.12
N LEU A 97 -6.64 7.04 -4.88
CA LEU A 97 -5.52 6.35 -4.25
C LEU A 97 -6.03 5.36 -3.19
N ASP A 98 -5.41 4.19 -3.13
CA ASP A 98 -5.60 3.11 -2.15
C ASP A 98 -4.22 2.72 -1.63
N LEU A 99 -4.06 2.66 -0.30
CA LEU A 99 -2.81 2.31 0.38
C LEU A 99 -3.08 1.22 1.43
N ASP A 100 -2.59 0.01 1.18
CA ASP A 100 -2.80 -1.15 2.05
C ASP A 100 -1.48 -1.63 2.64
N ILE A 101 -1.42 -1.83 3.97
CA ILE A 101 -0.30 -2.57 4.58
C ILE A 101 -0.49 -4.06 4.29
N VAL A 102 0.38 -4.64 3.46
CA VAL A 102 0.31 -6.05 3.04
C VAL A 102 1.01 -6.95 4.06
N ARG A 103 2.20 -6.56 4.52
CA ARG A 103 2.99 -7.25 5.56
C ARG A 103 3.71 -6.23 6.43
N TYR A 104 3.92 -6.58 7.69
CA TYR A 104 4.68 -5.77 8.65
C TYR A 104 5.63 -6.68 9.45
N GLY A 105 6.88 -6.80 8.99
CA GLY A 105 7.82 -7.82 9.47
C GLY A 105 7.17 -9.22 9.46
N GLU A 106 7.34 -9.93 10.56
CA GLU A 106 6.70 -11.23 10.81
C GLU A 106 5.45 -11.09 11.72
N LEU A 107 4.90 -9.88 11.86
CA LEU A 107 3.74 -9.63 12.70
C LEU A 107 2.47 -10.27 12.12
N ALA A 108 1.85 -11.13 12.91
CA ALA A 108 0.46 -11.51 12.75
C ALA A 108 -0.41 -10.60 13.64
N LEU A 109 -1.40 -9.95 13.05
CA LEU A 109 -2.33 -9.07 13.75
C LEU A 109 -3.73 -9.33 13.20
N ASP A 110 -4.72 -9.39 14.08
CA ASP A 110 -6.11 -9.44 13.69
C ASP A 110 -6.93 -8.66 14.72
N ASP A 111 -7.29 -7.44 14.38
CA ASP A 111 -8.17 -6.58 15.16
C ASP A 111 -9.15 -5.81 14.26
N ASP A 112 -10.09 -5.10 14.88
CA ASP A 112 -11.17 -4.37 14.21
C ASP A 112 -10.70 -3.35 13.16
N ARG A 113 -9.43 -2.94 13.20
CA ARG A 113 -8.87 -1.90 12.32
C ARG A 113 -7.86 -2.45 11.31
N LEU A 114 -7.18 -3.55 11.64
CA LEU A 114 -6.07 -4.05 10.83
C LEU A 114 -5.88 -5.57 10.97
N THR A 115 -5.85 -6.25 9.83
CA THR A 115 -5.47 -7.66 9.72
C THR A 115 -4.17 -7.80 8.94
N LEU A 116 -3.17 -8.47 9.51
CA LEU A 116 -1.85 -8.72 8.92
C LEU A 116 -1.46 -10.20 9.05
N PRO A 117 -0.88 -10.82 8.00
CA PRO A 117 -0.74 -10.28 6.64
C PRO A 117 -2.11 -10.00 6.02
N HIS A 118 -2.17 -9.05 5.10
CA HIS A 118 -3.44 -8.58 4.54
C HIS A 118 -4.20 -9.76 3.88
N PRO A 119 -5.50 -9.96 4.16
CA PRO A 119 -6.26 -11.10 3.65
C PRO A 119 -6.26 -11.24 2.11
N GLY A 120 -6.20 -10.10 1.41
CA GLY A 120 -6.08 -10.03 -0.05
C GLY A 120 -4.80 -10.66 -0.62
N LEU A 121 -3.76 -10.92 0.18
CA LEU A 121 -2.53 -11.56 -0.29
C LEU A 121 -2.77 -12.99 -0.79
N ALA A 122 -3.76 -13.69 -0.24
CA ALA A 122 -4.13 -15.04 -0.67
C ALA A 122 -4.74 -15.05 -2.10
N THR A 123 -5.42 -13.96 -2.49
CA THR A 123 -6.23 -13.90 -3.72
C THR A 123 -5.68 -12.97 -4.80
N ARG A 124 -4.64 -12.19 -4.50
CA ARG A 124 -4.00 -11.24 -5.42
C ARG A 124 -2.62 -11.73 -5.83
N ASP A 125 -2.54 -12.46 -6.94
CA ASP A 125 -1.29 -13.04 -7.44
C ASP A 125 -0.19 -12.00 -7.69
N PHE A 126 -0.57 -10.79 -8.13
CA PHE A 126 0.40 -9.71 -8.37
C PHE A 126 1.08 -9.23 -7.08
N TRP A 127 0.38 -9.23 -5.94
CA TRP A 127 0.99 -8.91 -4.65
C TRP A 127 2.07 -9.91 -4.23
N ARG A 128 1.91 -11.20 -4.58
CA ARG A 128 2.94 -12.20 -4.29
C ARG A 128 4.22 -11.93 -5.09
N ARG A 129 4.07 -11.64 -6.40
CA ARG A 129 5.20 -11.26 -7.25
C ARG A 129 5.89 -9.98 -6.75
N GLU A 130 5.11 -9.00 -6.30
CA GLU A 130 5.65 -7.75 -5.76
C GLU A 130 6.42 -7.95 -4.44
N LEU A 131 5.91 -8.79 -3.53
CA LEU A 131 6.64 -9.17 -2.32
C LEU A 131 7.96 -9.87 -2.65
N GLU A 132 7.95 -10.82 -3.59
CA GLU A 132 9.15 -11.53 -4.04
C GLU A 132 10.19 -10.57 -4.66
N ALA A 133 9.74 -9.61 -5.46
CA ALA A 133 10.61 -8.59 -6.04
C ALA A 133 11.26 -7.68 -4.99
N LEU A 134 10.55 -7.38 -3.89
CA LEU A 134 11.04 -6.53 -2.82
C LEU A 134 11.84 -7.27 -1.74
N ALA A 135 11.64 -8.58 -1.57
CA ALA A 135 12.27 -9.38 -0.52
C ALA A 135 13.81 -9.24 -0.44
N PRO A 136 14.57 -9.19 -1.55
CA PRO A 136 16.02 -9.02 -1.49
C PRO A 136 16.49 -7.71 -0.85
N HIS A 137 15.61 -6.70 -0.75
CA HIS A 137 15.90 -5.38 -0.18
C HIS A 137 15.57 -5.30 1.32
N ALA A 138 14.80 -6.24 1.87
CA ALA A 138 14.42 -6.28 3.28
C ALA A 138 15.45 -7.07 4.11
N ARG A 139 16.69 -6.56 4.19
CA ARG A 139 17.82 -7.19 4.89
C ARG A 139 18.17 -6.51 6.21
#